data_AF-A0A948KIH6-F1
#
_entry.id   AF-A0A948KIH6-F1
#
_cell.length_a   1.000
_cell.length_b   1.000
_cell.length_c   1.000
_cell.angle_alpha   90.00
_cell.angle_beta   90.00
_cell.angle_gamma   90.00
#
_symmetry.space_group_name_H-M   'P 1'
#
loop_
_entity.id
_entity.type
_entity.pdbx_description
1 polymer ?
#
loop_
_entity_poly.entity_id
_entity_poly.type
_entity_poly.pdbx_seq_one_letter_code
_entity_poly.pdbx_strand_id
1 'polypeptide(L)'
;EYKMEKIELRTTRSQVEDFKESILWADIIEELNSWKEGFDRELKAIVEDAAANNPSTASVLMHLGDLNGRLKAVDYMLSIPDVFLSLLEVKKDES
;
A
#
# COMPACT_ATOMS: atom_id res chain seq x y z
N GLU A 1 25.70 12.17 -0.99
CA GLU A 1 24.40 12.83 -0.76
C GLU A 1 23.43 12.38 -1.85
N TYR A 2 22.32 11.75 -1.46
CA TYR A 2 21.23 11.49 -2.41
C TYR A 2 20.56 12.83 -2.72
N LYS A 3 20.71 13.33 -3.94
CA LYS A 3 19.89 14.45 -4.42
C LYS A 3 18.47 13.92 -4.54
N MET A 4 17.57 14.39 -3.67
CA MET A 4 16.14 14.23 -3.91
C MET A 4 15.83 14.96 -5.20
N GLU A 5 15.56 14.22 -6.27
CA GLU A 5 15.03 14.82 -7.49
C GLU A 5 13.74 15.56 -7.14
N LYS A 6 13.63 16.80 -7.61
CA LYS A 6 12.47 17.65 -7.33
C LYS A 6 11.25 17.01 -8.00
N ILE A 7 10.39 16.36 -7.22
CA ILE A 7 9.17 15.73 -7.73
C ILE A 7 8.27 16.82 -8.31
N GLU A 8 8.14 16.83 -9.65
CA GLU A 8 7.23 17.72 -10.35
C GLU A 8 5.84 17.08 -10.37
N LEU A 9 4.87 17.74 -9.71
CA LEU A 9 3.48 17.29 -9.69
C LEU A 9 2.73 18.04 -10.79
N ARG A 10 2.11 17.29 -11.71
CA ARG A 10 1.38 17.83 -12.87
C ARG A 10 -0.15 17.85 -12.68
N THR A 11 -0.59 17.64 -11.45
CA THR A 11 -1.99 17.58 -11.05
C THR A 11 -2.29 18.70 -10.06
N THR A 12 -3.53 19.18 -10.03
CA THR A 12 -4.01 20.14 -9.03
C THR A 12 -4.57 19.42 -7.81
N ARG A 13 -4.72 20.16 -6.70
CA ARG A 13 -5.38 19.66 -5.49
C ARG A 13 -6.79 19.14 -5.80
N SER A 14 -7.58 19.94 -6.52
CA SER A 14 -8.95 19.58 -6.87
C SER A 14 -9.03 18.30 -7.69
N GLN A 15 -8.11 18.07 -8.64
CA GLN A 15 -8.08 16.84 -9.43
C GLN A 15 -7.83 15.59 -8.57
N VAL A 16 -7.03 15.71 -7.51
CA VAL A 16 -6.77 14.60 -6.59
C VAL A 16 -7.96 14.39 -5.65
N GLU A 17 -8.59 15.46 -5.17
CA GLU A 17 -9.83 15.39 -4.37
C GLU A 17 -10.97 14.75 -5.18
N ASP A 18 -11.21 15.21 -6.41
CA ASP A 18 -12.20 14.65 -7.33
C ASP A 18 -11.94 13.16 -7.60
N PHE A 19 -10.66 12.77 -7.77
CA PHE A 19 -10.30 11.36 -7.93
C PHE A 19 -10.63 10.54 -6.68
N LYS A 20 -10.34 11.03 -5.48
CA LYS A 20 -10.66 10.34 -4.21
C LYS A 20 -12.17 10.15 -4.00
N GLU A 21 -12.99 11.03 -4.55
CA GLU A 21 -14.45 10.94 -4.50
C GLU A 21 -15.05 10.14 -5.68
N SER A 22 -14.22 9.72 -6.64
CA SER A 22 -14.68 9.02 -7.84
C SER A 22 -15.07 7.56 -7.57
N ILE A 23 -16.02 7.05 -8.36
CA ILE A 23 -16.40 5.63 -8.36
C ILE A 23 -15.20 4.73 -8.66
N LEU A 24 -14.33 5.16 -9.58
CA LEU A 24 -13.12 4.41 -9.92
C LEU A 24 -12.23 4.19 -8.70
N TRP A 25 -12.02 5.22 -7.87
CA TRP A 25 -11.23 5.07 -6.66
C TRP A 25 -11.93 4.19 -5.61
N ALA A 26 -13.25 4.28 -5.50
CA ALA A 26 -14.03 3.38 -4.65
C ALA A 26 -13.85 1.90 -5.07
N ASP A 27 -13.91 1.60 -6.37
CA ASP A 27 -13.70 0.25 -6.91
C ASP A 27 -12.26 -0.24 -6.63
N ILE A 28 -11.26 0.65 -6.78
CA ILE A 28 -9.86 0.34 -6.45
C ILE A 28 -9.70 0.02 -4.97
N ILE A 29 -10.32 0.80 -4.08
CA ILE A 29 -10.30 0.54 -2.63
C ILE A 29 -10.88 -0.85 -2.34
N GLU A 30 -12.01 -1.19 -2.96
CA GLU A 30 -12.66 -2.49 -2.76
C GLU A 30 -11.75 -3.64 -3.21
N GLU A 31 -11.18 -3.55 -4.41
CA GLU A 31 -10.26 -4.57 -4.93
C GLU A 31 -9.01 -4.73 -4.06
N LEU A 32 -8.38 -3.62 -3.66
CA LEU A 32 -7.19 -3.64 -2.80
C LEU A 32 -7.50 -4.21 -1.40
N ASN A 33 -8.65 -3.88 -0.82
CA ASN A 33 -9.05 -4.48 0.47
C ASN A 33 -9.32 -5.97 0.33
N SER A 34 -9.96 -6.41 -0.76
CA SER A 34 -10.15 -7.83 -1.05
C SER A 34 -8.82 -8.58 -1.16
N TRP A 35 -7.82 -8.00 -1.83
CA TRP A 35 -6.46 -8.56 -1.87
C TRP A 35 -5.84 -8.63 -0.48
N LYS A 36 -5.95 -7.55 0.31
CA LYS A 36 -5.44 -7.49 1.68
C LYS A 36 -6.02 -8.60 2.55
N GLU A 37 -7.33 -8.81 2.51
CA GLU A 37 -8.00 -9.90 3.22
C GLU A 37 -7.56 -11.28 2.73
N GLY A 38 -7.30 -11.44 1.43
CA GLY A 38 -6.71 -12.65 0.87
C GLY A 38 -5.35 -12.96 1.47
N PHE A 39 -4.44 -11.99 1.46
CA PHE A 39 -3.09 -12.14 2.02
C PHE A 39 -3.11 -12.38 3.53
N ASP A 40 -4.00 -11.71 4.27
CA ASP A 40 -4.14 -11.88 5.73
C ASP A 40 -4.62 -13.30 6.08
N ARG A 41 -5.57 -13.85 5.30
CA ARG A 41 -6.03 -15.23 5.47
C ARG A 41 -4.91 -16.23 5.19
N GLU A 42 -4.15 -16.01 4.12
CA GLU A 42 -3.01 -16.86 3.77
C GLU A 42 -1.93 -16.81 4.85
N LEU A 43 -1.60 -15.62 5.35
CA LEU A 43 -0.64 -15.42 6.43
C LEU A 43 -1.05 -16.20 7.69
N LYS A 44 -2.31 -16.10 8.09
CA LYS A 44 -2.86 -16.84 9.25
C LYS A 44 -2.75 -18.35 9.05
N ALA A 45 -3.14 -18.86 7.87
CA ALA A 45 -3.06 -20.28 7.58
C ALA A 45 -1.63 -20.83 7.67
N ILE A 46 -0.64 -20.08 7.18
CA ILE A 46 0.79 -20.47 7.26
C ILE A 46 1.27 -20.47 8.70
N VAL A 47 0.88 -19.46 9.49
CA VAL A 47 1.28 -19.35 10.90
C VAL A 47 0.68 -20.50 11.72
N GLU A 48 -0.58 -20.84 11.47
CA GLU A 48 -1.27 -21.97 12.11
C GLU A 48 -0.62 -23.31 11.74
N ASP A 49 -0.34 -23.54 10.46
CA ASP A 49 0.37 -24.73 9.99
C ASP A 49 1.77 -24.84 10.62
N ALA A 50 2.50 -23.72 10.66
CA ALA A 50 3.83 -23.69 11.25
C ALA A 50 3.81 -24.02 12.75
N ALA A 51 2.81 -23.52 13.48
CA ALA A 51 2.64 -23.80 14.90
C ALA A 51 2.25 -25.27 15.16
N ALA A 52 1.44 -25.87 14.29
CA ALA A 52 0.98 -27.25 14.43
C ALA A 52 2.05 -28.28 14.03
N ASN A 53 2.80 -28.01 12.95
CA ASN A 53 3.65 -29.00 12.29
C ASN A 53 5.16 -28.75 12.48
N ASN A 54 5.57 -27.65 13.12
CA ASN A 54 6.97 -27.24 13.33
C ASN A 54 7.87 -27.41 12.09
N PRO A 55 7.48 -26.90 10.90
CA PRO A 55 8.28 -27.01 9.70
C PRO A 55 9.57 -26.18 9.83
N SER A 56 10.73 -26.85 9.78
CA SER A 56 12.04 -26.19 9.77
C SER A 56 12.41 -25.77 8.34
N THR A 57 11.77 -24.75 7.79
CA THR A 57 12.01 -24.41 6.38
C THR A 57 12.11 -22.91 6.13
N ALA A 58 13.27 -22.49 5.61
CA ALA A 58 13.51 -21.13 5.10
C ALA A 58 12.45 -20.69 4.07
N SER A 59 11.83 -21.66 3.37
CA SER A 59 10.70 -21.42 2.48
C SER A 59 9.50 -20.78 3.19
N VAL A 60 9.18 -21.18 4.43
CA VAL A 60 8.08 -20.60 5.21
C VAL A 60 8.39 -19.15 5.56
N LEU A 61 9.61 -18.88 6.04
CA LEU A 61 10.05 -17.52 6.36
C LEU A 61 10.06 -16.60 5.12
N MET A 62 10.49 -17.12 3.96
CA MET A 62 10.47 -16.38 2.71
C MET A 62 9.04 -16.04 2.28
N HIS A 63 8.12 -16.99 2.40
CA HIS A 63 6.71 -16.81 2.05
C HIS A 63 6.00 -15.82 2.99
N LEU A 64 6.26 -15.91 4.30
CA LEU A 64 5.81 -14.92 5.28
C LEU A 64 6.35 -13.51 4.96
N GLY A 65 7.61 -13.41 4.55
CA GLY A 65 8.23 -12.15 4.13
C GLY A 65 7.53 -11.54 2.92
N ASP A 66 7.22 -12.35 1.90
CA ASP A 66 6.49 -11.93 0.71
C ASP A 66 5.08 -11.41 1.05
N LEU A 67 4.31 -12.18 1.83
CA LEU A 67 2.96 -11.77 2.25
C LEU A 67 2.96 -10.46 3.03
N ASN A 68 3.88 -10.29 3.98
CA ASN A 68 4.04 -9.03 4.70
C ASN A 68 4.42 -7.87 3.78
N GLY A 69 5.27 -8.12 2.77
CA GLY A 69 5.61 -7.14 1.74
C GLY A 69 4.40 -6.71 0.93
N ARG A 70 3.56 -7.66 0.51
CA ARG A 70 2.32 -7.40 -0.24
C ARG A 70 1.30 -6.61 0.58
N LEU A 71 1.11 -6.96 1.85
CA LEU A 71 0.24 -6.21 2.76
C LEU A 71 0.67 -4.73 2.86
N LYS A 72 1.97 -4.49 3.08
CA LYS A 72 2.52 -3.12 3.11
C LYS A 72 2.38 -2.39 1.78
N ALA A 73 2.54 -3.10 0.65
CA ALA A 73 2.37 -2.51 -0.67
C ALA A 73 0.93 -2.05 -0.89
N VAL A 74 -0.07 -2.84 -0.46
CA VAL A 74 -1.48 -2.45 -0.52
C VAL A 74 -1.74 -1.21 0.33
N ASP A 75 -1.24 -1.17 1.57
CA ASP A 75 -1.39 0.00 2.45
C ASP A 75 -0.77 1.26 1.82
N TYR A 76 0.40 1.11 1.21
CA TYR A 76 1.04 2.21 0.48
C TYR A 76 0.19 2.68 -0.70
N MET A 77 -0.34 1.76 -1.52
CA MET A 77 -1.19 2.09 -2.66
C MET A 77 -2.44 2.88 -2.25
N LEU A 78 -3.10 2.45 -1.18
CA LEU A 78 -4.27 3.14 -0.62
C LEU A 78 -3.93 4.56 -0.14
N SER A 79 -2.69 4.81 0.29
CA SER A 79 -2.24 6.12 0.76
C SER A 79 -1.83 7.10 -0.36
N ILE A 80 -1.66 6.63 -1.60
CA ILE A 80 -1.11 7.45 -2.70
C ILE A 80 -1.84 8.78 -2.86
N PRO A 81 -3.19 8.84 -2.91
CA PRO A 81 -3.87 10.13 -3.08
C PRO A 81 -3.57 11.12 -1.94
N ASP A 82 -3.47 10.65 -0.71
CA ASP A 82 -3.15 11.49 0.46
C ASP A 82 -1.71 12.00 0.42
N VAL A 83 -0.78 11.18 -0.07
CA VAL A 83 0.61 11.60 -0.31
C VAL A 83 0.66 12.73 -1.36
N PHE A 84 -0.11 12.62 -2.45
CA PHE A 84 -0.19 13.68 -3.45
C PHE A 84 -0.75 14.98 -2.87
N LEU A 85 -1.81 14.91 -2.07
CA LEU A 85 -2.37 16.09 -1.40
C LEU A 85 -1.35 16.75 -0.46
N SER A 86 -0.66 15.94 0.35
CA SER A 86 0.37 16.42 1.28
C SER A 86 1.52 17.13 0.56
N LEU A 87 1.99 16.57 -0.56
CA LEU A 87 3.05 17.20 -1.36
C LEU A 87 2.61 18.50 -2.03
N LEU A 88 1.33 18.62 -2.40
CA LEU A 88 0.77 19.86 -2.95
C LEU A 88 0.63 20.94 -1.87
N GLU A 89 0.35 20.57 -0.62
CA GLU A 89 0.31 21.50 0.51
C GLU A 89 1.69 22.07 0.84
N VAL A 90 2.72 21.21 0.93
CA VAL A 90 4.10 21.66 1.18
C VAL A 90 4.58 22.66 0.12
N LYS A 91 4.25 22.43 -1.16
CA LYS A 91 4.62 23.37 -2.25
C LYS A 91 3.95 24.74 -2.13
N LYS A 92 2.76 24.81 -1.53
CA LYS A 92 2.05 26.07 -1.33
C LYS A 92 2.71 26.92 -0.25
N ASP A 93 3.22 26.29 0.80
CA ASP A 93 3.86 26.98 1.93
C ASP A 93 5.30 27.43 1.61
N GLU A 94 5.94 26.81 0.62
CA GLU A 94 7.27 27.21 0.11
C GLU A 94 7.23 28.35 -0.93
N SER A 95 6.04 28.78 -1.37
CA SER A 95 5.83 29.82 -2.39
C SER A 95 5.38 31.15 -1.78
#